data_AF-A0A4Y2GZE0-F1
#
_entry.id   AF-A0A4Y2GZE0-F1
#
_cell.length_a   1.000
_cell.length_b   1.000
_cell.length_c   1.000
_cell.angle_alpha   90.00
_cell.angle_beta   90.00
_cell.angle_gamma   90.00
#
_symmetry.space_group_name_H-M   'P 1'
#
loop_
_entity.id
_entity.type
_entity.pdbx_description
1 polymer ?
#
loop_
_entity_poly.entity_id
_entity_poly.type
_entity_poly.pdbx_seq_one_letter_code
_entity_poly.pdbx_strand_id
1 'polypeptide(L)'
;MLALKAAIEWANTANEEVNICSGSECSLQAFKSFYVKSIIIQEAQMTLLGNDRIRIGWVKAHIYIKGNETEDILAKEATTDGTTANIPFRKIYLKNQLLQLSLLRWKVKWDNGETGRSVYSIIPTISNKQLHWSRQSIQFATGHEPFSKFGFH
;
A
#
# COMPACT_ATOMS: atom_id res chain seq x y z
N MET A 1 -4.68 11.97 -9.14
CA MET A 1 -4.88 13.43 -8.96
C MET A 1 -4.81 14.19 -10.28
N LEU A 2 -3.76 14.03 -11.10
CA LEU A 2 -3.70 14.67 -12.44
C LEU A 2 -4.91 14.31 -13.33
N ALA A 3 -5.28 13.02 -13.37
CA ALA A 3 -6.47 12.57 -14.10
C ALA A 3 -7.77 13.23 -13.59
N LEU A 4 -7.92 13.43 -12.28
CA LEU A 4 -9.09 14.07 -11.69
C LEU A 4 -9.16 15.56 -12.07
N LYS A 5 -8.02 16.27 -12.06
CA LYS A 5 -7.94 17.66 -12.52
C LYS A 5 -8.34 17.77 -13.99
N ALA A 6 -7.78 16.92 -14.86
CA ALA A 6 -8.09 16.94 -16.29
C ALA A 6 -9.57 16.64 -16.56
N ALA A 7 -10.17 15.71 -15.81
CA ALA A 7 -11.60 15.41 -15.92
C ALA A 7 -12.48 16.61 -15.50
N ILE A 8 -12.10 17.33 -14.44
CA ILE A 8 -12.81 18.55 -13.99
C ILE A 8 -12.70 19.67 -15.03
N GLU A 9 -11.51 19.88 -15.60
CA GLU A 9 -11.29 20.88 -16.66
C GLU A 9 -12.12 20.55 -17.90
N TRP A 10 -12.13 19.29 -18.34
CA TRP A 10 -12.96 18.84 -19.45
C TRP A 10 -14.45 19.05 -19.16
N ALA A 11 -14.93 18.64 -17.98
CA ALA A 11 -16.33 18.82 -17.59
C ALA A 11 -16.74 20.30 -17.53
N ASN A 12 -15.81 21.18 -17.12
CA ASN A 12 -16.04 22.62 -17.13
C ASN A 12 -16.22 23.19 -18.54
N THR A 13 -15.54 22.61 -19.54
CA THR A 13 -15.72 22.99 -20.96
C THR A 13 -16.97 22.41 -21.61
N ALA A 14 -17.44 21.26 -21.13
CA ALA A 14 -18.61 20.57 -21.70
C ALA A 14 -19.93 21.32 -21.46
N ASN A 15 -20.01 22.19 -20.45
CA ASN A 15 -21.19 23.00 -20.09
C ASN A 15 -22.49 22.18 -19.82
N GLU A 16 -22.37 20.87 -19.64
CA GLU A 16 -23.44 19.93 -19.31
C GLU A 16 -23.36 19.49 -17.83
N GLU A 17 -24.41 18.82 -17.33
CA GLU A 17 -24.36 18.18 -16.02
C GLU A 17 -23.50 16.90 -16.10
N VAL A 18 -22.34 16.92 -15.44
CA VAL A 18 -21.35 15.85 -15.53
C VAL A 18 -21.10 15.24 -14.15
N ASN A 19 -21.20 13.92 -14.08
CA ASN A 19 -20.84 13.14 -12.89
C ASN A 19 -19.45 12.52 -13.09
N ILE A 20 -18.45 13.02 -12.36
CA ILE A 20 -17.08 12.47 -12.38
C ILE A 20 -16.93 11.51 -11.19
N CYS A 21 -16.59 10.26 -11.47
CA CYS A 21 -16.39 9.24 -10.46
C CYS A 21 -14.92 8.85 -10.36
N SER A 22 -14.34 8.86 -9.15
CA SER A 22 -12.98 8.36 -8.92
C SER A 22 -12.99 6.97 -8.28
N GLY A 23 -12.18 6.06 -8.83
CA GLY A 23 -11.89 4.75 -8.23
C GLY A 23 -10.97 4.81 -7.00
N SER A 24 -10.31 5.95 -6.75
CA SER A 24 -9.32 6.12 -5.68
C SER A 24 -9.90 6.89 -4.49
N GLU A 25 -10.23 6.17 -3.42
CA GLU A 25 -10.72 6.79 -2.17
C GLU A 25 -9.71 7.82 -1.62
N CYS A 26 -8.41 7.48 -1.62
CA CYS A 26 -7.35 8.39 -1.16
C CYS A 26 -7.28 9.69 -1.97
N SER A 27 -7.50 9.62 -3.30
CA SER A 27 -7.51 10.83 -4.15
C SER A 27 -8.69 11.73 -3.80
N LEU A 28 -9.87 11.14 -3.56
CA LEU A 28 -11.05 11.90 -3.18
C LEU A 28 -10.94 12.49 -1.77
N GLN A 29 -10.39 11.74 -0.81
CA GLN A 29 -10.13 12.24 0.54
C GLN A 29 -9.14 13.41 0.52
N ALA A 30 -8.05 13.29 -0.26
CA ALA A 30 -7.11 14.38 -0.46
C ALA A 30 -7.80 15.60 -1.10
N PHE A 31 -8.68 15.38 -2.07
CA PHE A 31 -9.45 16.46 -2.71
C PHE A 31 -10.49 17.11 -1.80
N LYS A 32 -11.04 16.40 -0.81
CA LYS A 32 -12.00 16.97 0.18
C LYS A 32 -11.32 17.68 1.34
N SER A 33 -10.00 17.54 1.49
CA SER A 33 -9.28 18.17 2.58
C SER A 33 -9.10 19.67 2.32
N PHE A 34 -9.34 20.48 3.35
CA PHE A 34 -9.10 21.93 3.34
C PHE A 34 -7.62 22.29 3.52
N TYR A 35 -6.80 21.35 4.00
CA TYR A 35 -5.37 21.56 4.30
C TYR A 35 -4.45 21.00 3.21
N VAL A 36 -4.77 21.27 1.95
CA VAL A 36 -3.98 20.75 0.82
C VAL A 36 -3.02 21.82 0.32
N LYS A 37 -1.71 21.55 0.40
CA LYS A 37 -0.65 22.43 -0.13
C LYS A 37 -0.40 22.27 -1.64
N SER A 38 -1.02 21.28 -2.27
CA SER A 38 -0.81 21.01 -3.71
C SER A 38 -1.59 22.01 -4.55
N ILE A 39 -0.88 22.81 -5.34
CA ILE A 39 -1.47 23.80 -6.24
C ILE A 39 -2.44 23.17 -7.25
N ILE A 40 -2.12 21.96 -7.73
CA ILE A 40 -2.95 21.17 -8.65
C ILE A 40 -4.34 20.87 -8.03
N ILE A 41 -4.37 20.57 -6.73
CA ILE A 41 -5.62 20.26 -6.03
C ILE A 41 -6.41 21.54 -5.79
N GLN A 42 -5.73 22.63 -5.41
CA GLN A 42 -6.36 23.93 -5.20
C GLN A 42 -7.00 24.47 -6.48
N GLU A 43 -6.30 24.41 -7.62
CA GLU A 43 -6.84 24.79 -8.93
C GLU A 43 -8.08 23.97 -9.28
N ALA A 44 -8.01 22.64 -9.13
CA ALA A 44 -9.12 21.76 -9.42
C ALA A 44 -10.34 22.00 -8.49
N GLN A 45 -10.10 22.31 -7.21
CA GLN A 45 -11.14 22.71 -6.26
C GLN A 45 -11.79 24.04 -6.65
N MET A 46 -11.01 25.04 -7.06
CA MET A 46 -11.52 26.34 -7.49
C MET A 46 -12.40 26.22 -8.74
N THR A 47 -11.99 25.42 -9.73
CA THR A 47 -12.79 25.14 -10.93
C THR A 47 -14.11 24.47 -10.58
N LEU A 48 -14.10 23.52 -9.63
CA LEU A 48 -15.32 22.86 -9.17
C LEU A 48 -16.25 23.81 -8.41
N LEU A 49 -15.71 24.68 -7.56
CA LEU A 49 -16.50 25.67 -6.82
C LEU A 49 -17.19 26.67 -7.77
N GLY A 50 -16.60 26.92 -8.94
CA GLY A 50 -17.15 27.79 -9.97
C GLY A 50 -18.22 27.14 -10.86
N ASN A 51 -18.49 25.83 -10.73
CA ASN A 51 -19.40 25.11 -11.61
C ASN A 51 -20.24 24.07 -10.83
N ASP A 52 -21.48 24.41 -10.54
CA ASP A 52 -22.45 23.60 -9.80
C ASP A 52 -22.98 22.39 -10.59
N ARG A 53 -22.74 22.33 -11.90
CA ARG A 53 -23.14 21.23 -12.79
C ARG A 53 -22.18 20.04 -12.72
N ILE A 54 -21.02 20.20 -12.11
CA ILE A 54 -20.02 19.14 -11.96
C ILE A 54 -20.20 18.48 -10.59
N ARG A 55 -20.53 17.19 -10.60
CA ARG A 55 -20.67 16.39 -9.38
C ARG A 55 -19.54 15.39 -9.28
N ILE A 56 -18.91 15.31 -8.12
CA ILE A 56 -17.83 14.34 -7.86
C ILE A 56 -18.34 13.21 -6.97
N GLY A 57 -18.21 11.98 -7.47
CA GLY A 57 -18.55 10.74 -6.79
C GLY A 57 -17.35 9.86 -6.51
N TRP A 58 -17.54 8.91 -5.59
CA TRP A 58 -16.63 7.78 -5.40
C TRP A 58 -17.29 6.52 -5.93
N VAL A 59 -16.52 5.70 -6.64
CA VAL A 59 -16.95 4.37 -7.05
C VAL A 59 -15.91 3.37 -6.58
N LYS A 60 -16.37 2.29 -5.96
CA LYS A 60 -15.48 1.24 -5.47
C LYS A 60 -14.81 0.52 -6.64
N ALA A 61 -13.49 0.49 -6.64
CA ALA A 61 -12.73 -0.37 -7.56
C ALA A 61 -13.01 -1.86 -7.25
N HIS A 62 -13.02 -2.71 -8.30
CA HIS A 62 -13.19 -4.17 -8.24
C HIS A 62 -14.61 -4.74 -8.05
N ILE A 63 -15.68 -4.00 -8.37
CA ILE A 63 -17.01 -4.59 -8.54
C ILE A 63 -17.42 -4.45 -10.01
N TYR A 64 -16.86 -5.25 -10.93
CA TYR A 64 -17.31 -5.44 -12.32
C TYR A 64 -17.95 -4.21 -13.03
N ILE A 65 -17.41 -3.01 -12.81
CA ILE A 65 -17.87 -1.77 -13.45
C ILE A 65 -16.94 -1.59 -14.65
N LYS A 66 -17.48 -1.85 -15.83
CA LYS A 66 -16.76 -1.82 -17.12
C LYS A 66 -15.94 -0.54 -17.33
N GLY A 67 -16.42 0.60 -16.81
CA GLY A 67 -15.70 1.88 -16.85
C GLY A 67 -14.41 1.90 -16.02
N ASN A 68 -14.43 1.35 -14.80
CA ASN A 68 -13.24 1.29 -13.93
C ASN A 68 -12.18 0.33 -14.47
N GLU A 69 -12.60 -0.79 -15.06
CA GLU A 69 -11.68 -1.74 -15.71
C GLU A 69 -11.02 -1.11 -16.93
N THR A 70 -11.79 -0.34 -17.71
CA THR A 70 -11.26 0.42 -18.86
C THR A 70 -10.29 1.51 -18.40
N GLU A 71 -10.58 2.24 -17.32
CA GLU A 71 -9.67 3.23 -16.73
C GLU A 71 -8.35 2.58 -16.26
N ASP A 72 -8.42 1.41 -15.62
CA ASP A 72 -7.22 0.67 -15.15
C ASP A 72 -6.38 0.12 -16.31
N ILE A 73 -7.04 -0.35 -17.39
CA ILE A 73 -6.37 -0.77 -18.63
C ILE A 73 -5.70 0.43 -19.29
N LEU A 74 -6.40 1.55 -19.46
CA LEU A 74 -5.85 2.78 -20.05
C LEU A 74 -4.70 3.36 -19.21
N ALA A 75 -4.80 3.30 -17.89
CA ALA A 75 -3.72 3.72 -17.00
C ALA A 75 -2.48 2.84 -17.17
N LYS A 76 -2.66 1.51 -17.30
CA LYS A 76 -1.58 0.56 -17.61
C LYS A 76 -0.97 0.82 -18.98
N GLU A 77 -1.80 0.98 -20.01
CA GLU A 77 -1.38 1.27 -21.38
C GLU A 77 -0.56 2.57 -21.47
N ALA A 78 -1.01 3.64 -20.81
CA ALA A 78 -0.31 4.92 -20.74
C ALA A 78 1.07 4.82 -20.04
N THR A 79 1.26 3.88 -19.12
CA THR A 79 2.60 3.58 -18.54
C THR A 79 3.50 2.76 -19.47
N THR A 80 2.94 1.99 -20.40
CA THR A 80 3.71 1.22 -21.40
C THR A 80 4.16 2.06 -22.60
N ASP A 81 3.39 3.08 -22.97
CA ASP A 81 3.64 3.91 -24.17
C ASP A 81 4.45 5.19 -23.88
N GLY A 82 4.64 5.53 -22.62
CA GLY A 82 5.54 6.62 -22.20
C GLY A 82 7.00 6.16 -22.18
N THR A 83 7.94 7.06 -22.55
CA THR A 83 9.38 6.87 -22.30
C THR A 83 9.56 6.29 -20.91
N THR A 84 10.22 5.14 -20.79
CA THR A 84 10.53 4.52 -19.50
C THR A 84 11.40 5.49 -18.71
N ALA A 85 10.77 6.40 -17.97
CA ALA A 85 11.45 7.16 -16.96
C ALA A 85 11.92 6.10 -15.98
N ASN A 86 13.24 5.96 -15.85
CA ASN A 86 13.85 5.25 -14.75
C ASN A 86 13.56 6.05 -13.48
N ILE A 87 12.28 6.05 -13.07
CA ILE A 87 11.85 6.58 -11.81
C ILE A 87 12.47 5.60 -10.83
N PRO A 88 13.48 6.01 -10.03
CA PRO A 88 14.03 5.12 -9.04
C PRO A 88 12.86 4.68 -8.18
N PHE A 89 12.59 3.37 -8.19
CA PHE A 89 11.49 2.78 -7.43
C PHE A 89 11.47 3.45 -6.06
N ARG A 90 10.30 3.99 -5.67
CA ARG A 90 10.18 4.67 -4.37
C ARG A 90 10.83 3.77 -3.33
N LYS A 91 11.74 4.30 -2.52
CA LYS A 91 12.54 3.53 -1.54
C LYS A 91 11.71 2.52 -0.74
N ILE A 92 10.45 2.86 -0.43
CA ILE A 92 9.48 2.00 0.26
C ILE A 92 9.14 0.73 -0.55
N TYR A 93 8.92 0.85 -1.86
CA TYR A 93 8.66 -0.29 -2.75
C TYR A 93 9.83 -1.26 -2.77
N LEU A 94 11.07 -0.77 -2.96
CA LEU A 94 12.26 -1.62 -2.94
C LEU A 94 12.46 -2.29 -1.58
N LYS A 95 12.24 -1.55 -0.48
CA LYS A 95 12.27 -2.11 0.88
C LYS A 95 11.25 -3.22 1.07
N ASN A 96 10.03 -3.03 0.57
CA ASN A 96 8.97 -4.04 0.66
C ASN A 96 9.30 -5.27 -0.17
N GLN A 97 9.80 -5.10 -1.40
CA GLN A 97 10.26 -6.22 -2.24
C GLN A 97 11.38 -7.01 -1.57
N LEU A 98 12.39 -6.32 -1.04
CA LEU A 98 13.50 -6.95 -0.33
C LEU A 98 13.01 -7.68 0.93
N LEU A 99 12.08 -7.10 1.68
CA LEU A 99 11.49 -7.72 2.85
C LEU A 99 10.74 -8.99 2.48
N GLN A 100 9.91 -8.97 1.43
CA GLN A 100 9.16 -10.14 0.96
C GLN A 100 10.09 -11.27 0.52
N LEU A 101 11.12 -10.97 -0.28
CA LEU A 101 12.11 -11.96 -0.71
C LEU A 101 12.87 -12.55 0.48
N SER A 102 13.23 -11.70 1.46
CA SER A 102 13.91 -12.14 2.67
C SER A 102 13.02 -13.06 3.52
N LEU A 103 11.74 -12.71 3.70
CA LEU A 103 10.77 -13.53 4.43
C LEU A 103 10.52 -14.87 3.74
N LEU A 104 10.40 -14.90 2.42
CA LEU A 104 10.27 -16.15 1.65
C LEU A 104 11.48 -17.06 1.85
N ARG A 105 12.69 -16.51 1.68
CA ARG A 105 13.92 -17.28 1.86
C ARG A 105 14.07 -17.77 3.29
N TRP A 106 13.68 -16.96 4.26
CA TRP A 106 13.73 -17.32 5.66
C TRP A 106 12.70 -18.39 6.01
N LYS A 107 11.50 -18.30 5.43
CA LYS A 107 10.44 -19.31 5.58
C LYS A 107 10.88 -20.67 5.08
N VAL A 108 11.49 -20.75 3.90
CA VAL A 108 12.04 -22.02 3.39
C VAL A 108 13.06 -22.62 4.35
N LYS A 109 13.94 -21.80 4.93
CA LYS A 109 14.93 -22.28 5.91
C LYS A 109 14.32 -22.69 7.24
N TRP A 110 13.26 -22.01 7.68
CA TRP A 110 12.56 -22.32 8.93
C TRP A 110 11.74 -23.59 8.82
N ASP A 111 11.02 -23.76 7.71
CA ASP A 111 10.18 -24.92 7.45
C ASP A 111 11.05 -26.20 7.32
N ASN A 112 12.17 -26.10 6.59
CA ASN A 112 13.07 -27.23 6.29
C ASN A 112 14.24 -27.39 7.28
N GLY A 113 14.42 -26.48 8.22
CA GLY A 113 15.53 -26.50 9.17
C GLY A 113 15.35 -27.52 10.27
N GLU A 114 16.43 -28.20 10.66
CA GLU A 114 16.45 -29.17 11.76
C GLU A 114 16.77 -28.54 13.12
N THR A 115 17.41 -27.36 13.15
CA THR A 115 17.72 -26.64 14.40
C THR A 115 16.52 -25.84 14.89
N GLY A 116 16.30 -25.79 16.22
CA GLY A 116 15.28 -24.91 16.81
C GLY A 116 13.84 -25.39 16.62
N ARG A 117 13.61 -26.71 16.43
CA ARG A 117 12.27 -27.28 16.24
C ARG A 117 11.31 -27.03 17.40
N SER A 118 11.82 -26.87 18.62
CA SER A 118 11.02 -26.48 19.79
C SER A 118 10.44 -25.06 19.65
N VAL A 119 11.16 -24.14 19.00
CA VAL A 119 10.67 -22.80 18.70
C VAL A 119 9.73 -22.85 17.49
N TYR A 120 10.02 -23.69 16.49
CA TYR A 120 9.15 -23.91 15.33
C TYR A 120 7.76 -24.41 15.73
N SER A 121 7.65 -25.32 16.70
CA SER A 121 6.35 -25.81 17.16
C SER A 121 5.48 -24.72 17.81
N ILE A 122 6.09 -23.68 18.37
CA ILE A 122 5.39 -22.53 18.97
C ILE A 122 5.12 -21.45 17.93
N ILE A 123 6.07 -21.18 17.03
CA ILE A 123 5.95 -20.17 15.96
C ILE A 123 6.28 -20.82 14.61
N PRO A 124 5.31 -21.50 13.98
CA PRO A 124 5.55 -22.17 12.69
C PRO A 124 5.57 -21.18 11.52
N THR A 125 5.03 -19.97 11.69
CA THR A 125 4.93 -18.97 10.62
C THR A 125 5.79 -17.76 10.92
N ILE A 126 6.70 -17.43 10.00
CA ILE A 126 7.55 -16.24 10.10
C ILE A 126 6.74 -15.01 9.72
N SER A 127 6.91 -13.93 10.49
CA SER A 127 6.41 -12.61 10.14
C SER A 127 7.42 -11.54 10.53
N ASN A 128 7.26 -10.33 9.99
CA ASN A 128 8.07 -9.17 10.39
C ASN A 128 7.52 -8.45 11.65
N LYS A 129 6.59 -9.07 12.38
CA LYS A 129 6.07 -8.52 13.63
C LYS A 129 6.97 -8.95 14.76
N GLN A 130 7.35 -8.00 15.61
CA GLN A 130 8.05 -8.32 16.84
C GLN A 130 7.11 -9.06 17.78
N LEU A 131 7.55 -10.23 18.26
CA LEU A 131 6.86 -10.95 19.32
C LEU A 131 7.46 -10.50 20.65
N HIS A 132 6.61 -9.98 21.54
CA HIS A 132 7.02 -9.54 22.87
C HIS A 132 7.09 -10.72 23.81
N TRP A 133 8.20 -11.45 23.80
CA TRP A 133 8.43 -12.58 24.68
C TRP A 133 9.23 -12.16 25.90
N SER A 134 8.82 -12.65 27.07
CA SER A 134 9.61 -12.51 28.31
C SER A 134 10.91 -13.30 28.21
N ARG A 135 11.91 -12.95 29.02
CA ARG A 135 13.17 -13.70 29.08
C ARG A 135 12.93 -15.18 29.41
N GLN A 136 12.01 -15.47 30.33
CA GLN A 136 11.66 -16.84 30.71
C GLN A 136 11.04 -17.60 29.54
N SER A 137 10.15 -16.96 28.78
CA SER A 137 9.51 -17.57 27.59
C SER A 137 10.52 -17.92 26.50
N ILE A 138 11.52 -17.05 26.29
CA ILE A 138 12.61 -17.30 25.32
C ILE A 138 13.47 -18.48 25.78
N GLN A 139 13.86 -18.51 27.06
CA GLN A 139 14.64 -19.61 27.65
C GLN A 139 13.92 -20.95 27.53
N PHE A 140 12.64 -20.98 27.91
CA PHE A 140 11.80 -22.16 27.78
C PHE A 140 11.71 -22.68 26.34
N ALA A 141 11.39 -21.81 25.39
CA ALA A 141 11.20 -22.22 24.00
C ALA A 141 12.48 -22.64 23.29
N THR A 142 13.60 -22.01 23.62
CA THR A 142 14.91 -22.34 23.05
C THR A 142 15.57 -23.54 23.74
N GLY A 143 14.97 -24.05 24.83
CA GLY A 143 15.56 -25.13 25.63
C GLY A 143 16.84 -24.70 26.35
N HIS A 144 17.09 -23.40 26.46
CA HIS A 144 18.21 -22.87 27.22
C HIS A 144 17.81 -22.73 28.68
N GLU A 145 18.44 -23.51 29.56
CA GLU A 145 18.33 -23.27 31.00
C GLU A 145 18.90 -21.89 31.35
N PRO A 146 18.32 -21.20 32.36
CA PRO A 146 19.02 -20.09 32.99
C PRO A 146 20.37 -20.64 33.45
N PHE A 147 21.48 -20.00 33.04
CA PHE A 147 22.83 -20.28 33.55
C PHE A 147 22.80 -20.19 35.08
N SER A 148 22.44 -21.30 35.71
CA SER A 148 22.36 -21.48 37.15
C SER A 148 23.66 -22.19 37.49
N LYS A 149 24.67 -21.36 37.78
CA LYS A 149 25.95 -21.67 38.44
C LYS A 149 26.31 -23.15 38.44
N PHE A 150 27.28 -23.53 37.61
CA PHE A 150 28.16 -24.67 37.89
C PHE A 150 28.87 -24.41 39.24
N GLY A 151 28.20 -24.74 40.33
CA GLY A 151 28.82 -24.94 41.63
C GLY A 151 29.24 -26.40 41.67
N PHE A 152 30.50 -26.67 41.34
CA PHE A 152 31.14 -27.91 41.73
C PHE A 152 31.14 -27.98 43.27
N HIS A 153 30.45 -28.98 43.81
CA HIS A 153 30.72 -29.53 45.13
C HIS A 153 31.39 -30.89 44.95
#